data_AF-A0A935EKE8-F1
#
_entry.id   AF-A0A935EKE8-F1
#
_cell.length_a   1.000
_cell.length_b   1.000
_cell.length_c   1.000
_cell.angle_alpha   90.00
_cell.angle_beta   90.00
_cell.angle_gamma   90.00
#
_symmetry.space_group_name_H-M   'P 1'
#
loop_
_entity.id
_entity.type
_entity.pdbx_description
1 polymer ?
#
loop_
_entity_poly.entity_id
_entity_poly.type
_entity_poly.pdbx_seq_one_letter_code
_entity_poly.pdbx_strand_id
1 'polypeptide(L)'
;MKPTLTREFITDALAESILDPRMRALYELCFMHRHHFRDDIVADKLRMLVRLCAERGILVQNFSPEYVAHRLGRAHVDRWFGGLATAEKLDVALLLEVHKHMMRLFDDLGEAEARSLASKYLHFHFPELFFVFDARVDAAAMTLGEGECGYLALNEHDPVYGRFYACARKLTDKMMPLVGRRLSPRELDRVLRAWNVGEEAVAMGLPRRVAFSGLHA
;
A
#
# COMPACT_ATOMS: atom_id res chain seq x y z
N MET A 1 -4.12 -19.52 -20.03
CA MET A 1 -2.87 -19.83 -19.28
C MET A 1 -2.99 -19.24 -17.89
N LYS A 2 -2.60 -19.96 -16.84
CA LYS A 2 -2.51 -19.38 -15.50
C LYS A 2 -1.41 -18.30 -15.49
N PRO A 3 -1.62 -17.11 -14.92
CA PRO A 3 -0.56 -16.13 -14.76
C PRO A 3 0.44 -16.64 -13.72
N THR A 4 1.59 -17.14 -14.17
CA THR A 4 2.69 -17.57 -13.29
C THR A 4 3.69 -16.43 -13.16
N LEU A 5 3.97 -16.01 -11.92
CA LEU A 5 5.08 -15.11 -11.64
C LEU A 5 6.40 -15.89 -11.76
N THR A 6 7.34 -15.36 -12.52
CA THR A 6 8.69 -15.92 -12.63
C THR A 6 9.68 -15.09 -11.81
N ARG A 7 10.85 -15.65 -11.54
CA ARG A 7 11.93 -14.95 -10.84
C ARG A 7 12.38 -13.72 -11.63
N GLU A 8 12.47 -13.85 -12.96
CA GLU A 8 12.88 -12.79 -13.89
C GLU A 8 11.91 -11.61 -13.77
N PHE A 9 10.61 -11.87 -13.91
CA PHE A 9 9.58 -10.83 -13.76
C PHE A 9 9.68 -10.09 -12.42
N ILE A 10 9.84 -10.82 -11.32
CA ILE A 10 9.94 -10.19 -9.99
C ILE A 10 11.23 -9.36 -9.91
N THR A 11 12.34 -9.86 -10.43
CA THR A 11 13.63 -9.15 -10.40
C THR A 11 13.56 -7.87 -11.24
N ASP A 12 12.96 -7.93 -12.43
CA ASP A 12 12.78 -6.78 -13.32
C ASP A 12 11.89 -5.72 -12.66
N ALA A 13 10.76 -6.13 -12.09
CA ALA A 13 9.83 -5.23 -11.38
C ALA A 13 10.50 -4.54 -10.17
N LEU A 14 11.52 -5.16 -9.57
CA LEU A 14 12.29 -4.58 -8.48
C LEU A 14 13.47 -3.73 -8.97
N ALA A 15 14.04 -4.03 -10.13
CA ALA A 15 15.20 -3.35 -10.71
C ALA A 15 14.88 -1.94 -11.24
N GLU A 16 13.65 -1.69 -11.70
CA GLU A 16 13.23 -0.37 -12.22
C GLU A 16 13.16 0.74 -11.15
N SER A 17 13.38 0.42 -9.86
CA SER A 17 13.06 1.32 -8.76
C SER A 17 14.20 2.28 -8.38
N ILE A 18 14.32 3.40 -9.10
CA ILE A 18 14.64 4.66 -8.42
C ILE A 18 13.33 5.18 -7.84
N LEU A 19 13.25 5.29 -6.50
CA LEU A 19 12.07 5.83 -5.85
C LEU A 19 11.82 7.25 -6.37
N ASP A 20 10.66 7.50 -6.98
CA ASP A 20 10.26 8.82 -7.46
C ASP A 20 10.57 9.89 -6.39
N PRO A 21 11.23 11.00 -6.73
CA PRO A 21 11.65 12.00 -5.75
C PRO A 21 10.52 12.52 -4.86
N ARG A 22 9.28 12.59 -5.35
CA ARG A 22 8.13 13.04 -4.55
C ARG A 22 7.68 11.98 -3.57
N MET A 23 7.67 10.70 -3.97
CA MET A 23 7.44 9.59 -3.04
C MET A 23 8.51 9.55 -1.96
N ARG A 24 9.78 9.75 -2.34
CA ARG A 24 10.89 9.85 -1.38
C ARG A 24 10.68 10.98 -0.39
N ALA A 25 10.36 12.18 -0.88
CA ALA A 25 10.08 13.33 -0.04
C ALA A 25 8.92 13.08 0.94
N LEU A 26 7.86 12.38 0.52
CA LEU A 26 6.76 12.03 1.43
C LEU A 26 7.19 11.04 2.52
N TYR A 27 8.01 10.04 2.18
CA TYR A 27 8.60 9.15 3.20
C TYR A 27 9.47 9.91 4.19
N GLU A 28 10.35 10.78 3.70
CA GLU A 28 11.22 11.60 4.54
C GLU A 28 10.37 12.52 5.45
N LEU A 29 9.31 13.13 4.92
CA LEU A 29 8.39 13.97 5.69
C LEU A 29 7.65 13.18 6.79
N CYS A 30 7.15 11.98 6.48
CA CYS A 30 6.50 11.11 7.46
C CYS A 30 7.48 10.61 8.53
N PHE A 31 8.72 10.30 8.14
CA PHE A 31 9.76 9.86 9.05
C PHE A 31 10.21 10.99 10.01
N MET A 32 10.55 12.16 9.46
CA MET A 32 11.06 13.30 10.23
C MET A 32 10.00 13.91 11.15
N HIS A 33 8.73 13.84 10.75
CA HIS A 33 7.62 14.39 11.52
C HIS A 33 6.63 13.32 11.91
N ARG A 34 7.05 12.22 12.54
CA ARG A 34 6.17 11.08 12.85
C ARG A 34 4.90 11.44 13.64
N HIS A 35 4.96 12.51 14.43
CA HIS A 35 3.86 12.95 15.29
C HIS A 35 2.82 13.83 14.56
N HIS A 36 1.59 13.87 15.10
CA HIS A 36 0.46 14.63 14.55
C HIS A 36 0.15 15.89 15.37
N PHE A 37 1.16 16.52 15.97
CA PHE A 37 1.00 17.72 16.80
C PHE A 37 0.91 19.03 16.00
N ARG A 38 1.18 18.97 14.69
CA ARG A 38 1.27 20.13 13.81
C ARG A 38 0.37 19.94 12.59
N ASP A 39 -0.81 20.55 12.65
CA ASP A 39 -1.83 20.43 11.60
C ASP A 39 -1.30 20.84 10.22
N ASP A 40 -0.43 21.85 10.15
CA ASP A 40 0.19 22.31 8.90
C ASP A 40 1.04 21.21 8.23
N ILE A 41 1.89 20.56 9.00
CA ILE A 41 2.75 19.46 8.51
C ILE A 41 1.91 18.22 8.15
N VAL A 42 0.90 17.89 8.96
CA VAL A 42 0.02 16.75 8.67
C VAL A 42 -0.78 17.01 7.39
N ALA A 43 -1.29 18.23 7.21
CA ALA A 43 -1.99 18.62 5.99
C ALA A 43 -1.06 18.53 4.77
N ASP A 44 0.21 18.92 4.88
CA ASP A 44 1.19 18.78 3.79
C ASP A 44 1.42 17.31 3.39
N LYS A 45 1.56 16.40 4.36
CA LYS A 45 1.65 14.95 4.07
C LYS A 45 0.43 14.45 3.30
N LEU A 46 -0.76 14.87 3.74
CA LEU A 46 -2.02 14.48 3.13
C LEU A 46 -2.16 15.05 1.70
N ARG A 47 -1.78 16.31 1.47
CA ARG A 47 -1.74 16.93 0.13
C ARG A 47 -0.80 16.18 -0.80
N MET A 48 0.42 15.89 -0.35
CA MET A 48 1.40 15.11 -1.13
C MET A 48 0.87 13.72 -1.45
N LEU A 49 0.26 13.05 -0.47
CA LEU A 49 -0.31 11.72 -0.64
C LEU A 49 -1.44 11.71 -1.68
N VAL A 50 -2.40 12.62 -1.58
CA VAL A 50 -3.52 12.72 -2.53
C VAL A 50 -3.03 13.09 -3.93
N ARG A 51 -2.01 13.96 -4.05
CA ARG A 51 -1.40 14.27 -5.33
C ARG A 51 -0.75 13.04 -5.98
N LEU A 52 -0.01 12.24 -5.20
CA LEU A 52 0.58 10.98 -5.68
C LEU A 52 -0.49 9.96 -6.11
N CYS A 53 -1.66 9.95 -5.43
CA CYS A 53 -2.81 9.15 -5.86
C CYS A 53 -3.37 9.64 -7.20
N ALA A 54 -3.58 10.96 -7.35
CA ALA A 54 -4.13 11.56 -8.56
C ALA A 54 -3.25 11.31 -9.80
N GLU A 55 -1.93 11.36 -9.64
CA GLU A 55 -0.96 11.03 -10.69
C GLU A 55 -1.06 9.57 -11.19
N ARG A 56 -1.66 8.70 -10.37
CA ARG A 56 -1.95 7.30 -10.71
C ARG A 56 -3.41 7.09 -11.16
N GLY A 57 -4.14 8.18 -11.43
CA GLY A 57 -5.55 8.15 -11.81
C GLY A 57 -6.51 7.84 -10.66
N ILE A 58 -6.06 7.89 -9.41
CA ILE A 58 -6.91 7.72 -8.22
C ILE A 58 -7.32 9.11 -7.74
N LEU A 59 -8.53 9.52 -8.06
CA LEU A 59 -9.10 10.78 -7.59
C LEU A 59 -9.69 10.57 -6.19
N VAL A 60 -9.40 11.50 -5.28
CA VAL A 60 -10.02 11.55 -3.96
C VAL A 60 -10.87 12.82 -3.93
N GLN A 61 -12.19 12.66 -4.06
CA GLN A 61 -13.10 13.80 -4.14
C GLN A 61 -13.47 14.31 -2.73
N ASN A 62 -13.78 15.61 -2.63
CA ASN A 62 -14.27 16.24 -1.40
C ASN A 62 -13.36 16.09 -0.17
N PHE A 63 -12.07 15.83 -0.38
CA PHE A 63 -11.09 15.66 0.69
C PHE A 63 -10.47 17.00 1.08
N SER A 64 -10.58 17.39 2.36
CA SER A 64 -9.84 18.52 2.93
C SER A 64 -8.67 18.01 3.78
N PRO A 65 -7.42 18.18 3.31
CA PRO A 65 -6.23 17.86 4.09
C PRO A 65 -6.18 18.57 5.45
N GLU A 66 -6.65 19.80 5.52
CA GLU A 66 -6.61 20.63 6.73
C GLU A 66 -7.60 20.12 7.78
N TYR A 67 -8.83 19.82 7.38
CA TYR A 67 -9.84 19.25 8.27
C TYR A 67 -9.40 17.89 8.83
N VAL A 68 -8.87 17.03 7.96
CA VAL A 68 -8.41 15.70 8.35
C VAL A 68 -7.16 15.77 9.23
N ALA A 69 -6.23 16.71 8.95
CA ALA A 69 -5.09 16.96 9.82
C ALA A 69 -5.52 17.33 11.24
N HIS A 70 -6.48 18.26 11.35
CA HIS A 70 -7.05 18.66 12.64
C HIS A 70 -7.67 17.47 13.39
N ARG A 71 -8.42 16.61 12.68
CA ARG A 71 -9.00 15.40 13.28
C ARG A 71 -7.96 14.39 13.74
N LEU A 72 -6.90 14.18 12.96
CA LEU A 72 -5.79 13.29 13.34
C LEU A 72 -5.15 13.75 14.65
N GLY A 73 -4.92 15.06 14.82
CA GLY A 73 -4.39 15.62 16.07
C GLY A 73 -5.31 15.38 17.26
N ARG A 74 -6.63 15.49 17.09
CA ARG A 74 -7.63 15.27 18.16
C ARG A 74 -7.88 13.81 18.50
N ALA A 75 -7.65 12.90 17.55
CA ALA A 75 -7.90 11.47 17.71
C ALA A 75 -6.79 10.73 18.49
N HIS A 76 -5.73 11.44 18.91
CA HIS A 76 -4.57 10.86 19.58
C HIS A 76 -3.92 9.71 18.77
N VAL A 77 -3.86 9.85 17.44
CA VAL A 77 -3.28 8.86 16.52
C VAL A 77 -1.85 8.47 16.90
N ASP A 78 -1.10 9.39 17.49
CA ASP A 78 0.25 9.14 17.98
C ASP A 78 0.33 8.03 19.03
N ARG A 79 -0.75 7.80 19.81
CA ARG A 79 -0.82 6.67 20.75
C ARG A 79 -0.84 5.34 20.01
N TRP A 80 -1.62 5.25 18.93
CA TRP A 80 -1.70 4.06 18.08
C TRP A 80 -0.36 3.81 17.40
N PHE A 81 0.25 4.88 16.88
CA PHE A 81 1.53 4.82 16.18
C PHE A 81 2.68 4.45 17.12
N GLY A 82 2.65 4.94 18.36
CA GLY A 82 3.56 4.53 19.42
C GLY A 82 3.47 3.03 19.70
N GLY A 83 2.25 2.49 19.82
CA GLY A 83 2.02 1.05 20.02
C GLY A 83 2.62 0.19 18.90
N LEU A 84 2.51 0.65 17.64
CA LEU A 84 3.13 -0.02 16.49
C LEU A 84 4.67 0.08 16.50
N ALA A 85 5.22 1.20 16.93
CA ALA A 85 6.66 1.46 16.91
C ALA A 85 7.43 0.71 17.99
N THR A 86 6.80 0.45 19.14
CA THR A 86 7.43 -0.17 20.32
C THR A 86 7.05 -1.63 20.51
N ALA A 87 6.23 -2.20 19.64
CA ALA A 87 5.82 -3.59 19.74
C ALA A 87 7.01 -4.54 19.56
N GLU A 88 7.36 -5.29 20.60
CA GLU A 88 8.39 -6.34 20.54
C GLU A 88 8.00 -7.46 19.55
N LYS A 89 6.69 -7.77 19.50
CA LYS A 89 6.10 -8.70 18.54
C LYS A 89 4.94 -8.01 17.83
N LEU A 90 4.98 -8.04 16.50
CA LEU A 90 3.95 -7.46 15.67
C LEU A 90 2.63 -8.24 15.80
N ASP A 91 1.63 -7.61 16.40
CA ASP A 91 0.28 -8.13 16.44
C ASP A 91 -0.50 -7.70 15.19
N VAL A 92 -0.91 -8.69 14.40
CA VAL A 92 -1.71 -8.46 13.18
C VAL A 92 -3.07 -7.87 13.52
N ALA A 93 -3.63 -8.21 14.69
CA ALA A 93 -4.90 -7.65 15.10
C ALA A 93 -4.80 -6.14 15.30
N LEU A 94 -3.76 -5.69 16.00
CA LEU A 94 -3.46 -4.27 16.18
C LEU A 94 -3.27 -3.55 14.85
N LEU A 95 -2.57 -4.13 13.88
CA LEU A 95 -2.40 -3.51 12.56
C LEU A 95 -3.73 -3.27 11.85
N LEU A 96 -4.58 -4.29 11.84
CA LEU A 96 -5.89 -4.21 11.17
C LEU A 96 -6.86 -3.29 11.91
N GLU A 97 -6.78 -3.24 13.24
CA GLU A 97 -7.53 -2.30 14.06
C GLU A 97 -7.09 -0.85 13.78
N VAL A 98 -5.79 -0.56 13.77
CA VAL A 98 -5.26 0.79 13.45
C VAL A 98 -5.67 1.20 12.05
N HIS A 99 -5.65 0.28 11.08
CA HIS A 99 -6.17 0.57 9.74
C HIS A 99 -7.65 0.94 9.75
N LYS A 100 -8.50 0.21 10.48
CA LYS A 100 -9.93 0.52 10.61
C LYS A 100 -10.17 1.85 11.31
N HIS A 101 -9.41 2.18 12.34
CA HIS A 101 -9.49 3.49 13.02
C HIS A 101 -9.09 4.63 12.09
N MET A 102 -8.04 4.45 11.29
CA MET A 102 -7.64 5.44 10.28
C MET A 102 -8.73 5.65 9.22
N MET A 103 -9.42 4.60 8.79
CA MET A 103 -10.58 4.75 7.89
C MET A 103 -11.69 5.63 8.50
N ARG A 104 -11.96 5.49 9.80
CA ARG A 104 -12.97 6.31 10.50
C ARG A 104 -12.58 7.79 10.57
N LEU A 105 -11.29 8.12 10.49
CA LEU A 105 -10.81 9.51 10.42
C LEU A 105 -10.91 10.10 9.01
N PHE A 106 -11.12 9.26 8.00
CA PHE A 106 -11.37 9.63 6.60
C PHE A 106 -12.83 9.35 6.21
N ASP A 107 -13.77 9.45 7.16
CA ASP A 107 -15.20 9.15 6.98
C ASP A 107 -15.94 10.09 6.01
N ASP A 108 -15.37 11.26 5.69
CA ASP A 108 -15.88 12.15 4.64
C ASP A 108 -15.72 11.56 3.23
N LEU A 109 -14.93 10.50 3.09
CA LEU A 109 -14.71 9.77 1.85
C LEU A 109 -15.64 8.56 1.74
N GLY A 110 -15.86 8.11 0.50
CA GLY A 110 -16.48 6.81 0.28
C GLY A 110 -15.64 5.69 0.91
N GLU A 111 -16.29 4.62 1.37
CA GLU A 111 -15.61 3.53 2.12
C GLU A 111 -14.39 2.95 1.38
N ALA A 112 -14.48 2.81 0.05
CA ALA A 112 -13.38 2.34 -0.79
C ALA A 112 -12.20 3.32 -0.84
N GLU A 113 -12.47 4.62 -0.90
CA GLU A 113 -11.46 5.67 -0.92
C GLU A 113 -10.81 5.79 0.47
N ALA A 114 -11.59 5.79 1.55
CA ALA A 114 -11.11 5.80 2.93
C ALA A 114 -10.17 4.62 3.21
N ARG A 115 -10.54 3.41 2.77
CA ARG A 115 -9.70 2.19 2.88
C ARG A 115 -8.37 2.33 2.17
N SER A 116 -8.42 2.78 0.92
CA SER A 116 -7.25 3.04 0.07
C SER A 116 -6.33 4.08 0.70
N LEU A 117 -6.89 5.21 1.15
CA LEU A 117 -6.13 6.30 1.75
C LEU A 117 -5.52 5.91 3.10
N ALA A 118 -6.27 5.21 3.96
CA ALA A 118 -5.79 4.68 5.24
C ALA A 118 -4.58 3.76 5.06
N SER A 119 -4.65 2.81 4.12
CA SER A 119 -3.54 1.90 3.85
C SER A 119 -2.28 2.64 3.39
N LYS A 120 -2.43 3.65 2.52
CA LYS A 120 -1.31 4.42 1.98
C LYS A 120 -0.71 5.33 3.03
N TYR A 121 -1.54 6.04 3.79
CA TYR A 121 -1.07 6.90 4.89
C TYR A 121 -0.24 6.09 5.88
N LEU A 122 -0.77 4.96 6.33
CA LEU A 122 -0.05 4.04 7.22
C LEU A 122 1.21 3.46 6.60
N HIS A 123 1.20 3.12 5.31
CA HIS A 123 2.38 2.64 4.60
C HIS A 123 3.50 3.71 4.52
N PHE A 124 3.17 4.99 4.35
CA PHE A 124 4.18 6.05 4.36
C PHE A 124 4.79 6.27 5.75
N HIS A 125 4.07 5.98 6.83
CA HIS A 125 4.58 6.06 8.21
C HIS A 125 5.28 4.77 8.68
N PHE A 126 4.86 3.61 8.16
CA PHE A 126 5.33 2.28 8.54
C PHE A 126 5.45 1.37 7.30
N PRO A 127 6.43 1.62 6.41
CA PRO A 127 6.55 0.93 5.12
C PRO A 127 6.71 -0.59 5.22
N GLU A 128 7.25 -1.07 6.35
CA GLU A 128 7.48 -2.49 6.60
C GLU A 128 6.27 -3.21 7.20
N LEU A 129 5.23 -2.49 7.61
CA LEU A 129 4.09 -3.06 8.35
C LEU A 129 2.79 -3.10 7.54
N PHE A 130 2.53 -2.07 6.71
CA PHE A 130 1.27 -1.96 5.97
C PHE A 130 1.46 -2.17 4.49
N PHE A 131 0.59 -2.97 3.87
CA PHE A 131 0.53 -3.09 2.42
C PHE A 131 -0.27 -1.93 1.84
N VAL A 132 0.18 -1.39 0.72
CA VAL A 132 -0.60 -0.40 -0.04
C VAL A 132 -1.81 -1.08 -0.65
N PHE A 133 -2.99 -0.55 -0.39
CA PHE A 133 -4.25 -1.03 -0.97
C PHE A 133 -4.83 -0.02 -1.95
N ASP A 134 -5.23 -0.51 -3.12
CA ASP A 134 -6.22 0.08 -4.04
C ASP A 134 -6.81 -1.05 -4.89
N ALA A 135 -7.85 -0.76 -5.67
CA ALA A 135 -8.57 -1.77 -6.45
C ALA A 135 -7.66 -2.55 -7.42
N ARG A 136 -6.62 -1.92 -7.98
CA ARG A 136 -5.71 -2.57 -8.94
C ARG A 136 -4.77 -3.54 -8.22
N VAL A 137 -4.18 -3.10 -7.10
CA VAL A 137 -3.29 -3.94 -6.30
C VAL A 137 -4.06 -5.10 -5.65
N ASP A 138 -5.29 -4.85 -5.20
CA ASP A 138 -6.18 -5.89 -4.67
C ASP A 138 -6.52 -6.94 -5.73
N ALA A 139 -6.96 -6.51 -6.92
CA ALA A 139 -7.25 -7.42 -8.03
C ALA A 139 -6.04 -8.30 -8.38
N ALA A 140 -4.85 -7.69 -8.52
CA ALA A 140 -3.62 -8.42 -8.78
C ALA A 140 -3.31 -9.44 -7.68
N ALA A 141 -3.42 -9.05 -6.42
CA ALA A 141 -3.18 -9.94 -5.28
C ALA A 141 -4.16 -11.12 -5.27
N MET A 142 -5.45 -10.88 -5.50
CA MET A 142 -6.47 -11.92 -5.51
C MET A 142 -6.28 -12.90 -6.68
N THR A 143 -5.93 -12.41 -7.87
CA THR A 143 -5.65 -13.26 -9.04
C THR A 143 -4.41 -14.13 -8.81
N LEU A 144 -3.31 -13.54 -8.34
CA LEU A 144 -2.06 -14.25 -8.10
C LEU A 144 -2.12 -15.20 -6.89
N GLY A 145 -2.99 -14.87 -5.93
CA GLY A 145 -3.31 -15.68 -4.77
C GLY A 145 -4.21 -16.88 -5.07
N GLU A 146 -4.71 -17.02 -6.31
CA GLU A 146 -5.55 -18.15 -6.75
C GLU A 146 -6.76 -18.41 -5.82
N GLY A 147 -7.30 -17.36 -5.19
CA GLY A 147 -8.40 -17.46 -4.23
C GLY A 147 -8.00 -17.99 -2.84
N GLU A 148 -6.76 -18.40 -2.63
CA GLU A 148 -6.25 -18.85 -1.32
C GLU A 148 -5.92 -17.69 -0.37
N CYS A 149 -6.57 -16.56 -0.51
CA CYS A 149 -6.44 -15.44 0.42
C CYS A 149 -7.17 -15.84 1.71
N GLY A 150 -6.41 -16.09 2.79
CA GLY A 150 -7.02 -16.44 4.09
C GLY A 150 -7.95 -15.34 4.60
N TYR A 151 -8.72 -15.65 5.63
CA TYR A 151 -9.54 -14.66 6.33
C TYR A 151 -9.02 -14.48 7.76
N LEU A 152 -8.95 -13.23 8.21
CA LEU A 152 -8.60 -12.89 9.58
C LEU A 152 -9.89 -12.46 10.29
N ALA A 153 -10.50 -13.36 11.04
CA ALA A 153 -11.70 -13.04 11.82
C ALA A 153 -11.29 -12.30 13.09
N LEU A 154 -11.35 -10.97 13.06
CA LEU A 154 -11.06 -10.11 14.20
C LEU A 154 -12.27 -9.23 14.50
N ASN A 155 -12.46 -8.84 15.76
CA ASN A 155 -13.68 -8.10 16.16
C ASN A 155 -13.71 -6.66 15.61
N GLU A 156 -12.56 -5.98 15.50
CA GLU A 156 -12.47 -4.60 15.01
C GLU A 156 -11.50 -4.51 13.83
N HIS A 157 -11.98 -4.82 12.62
CA HIS A 157 -11.20 -4.64 11.39
C HIS A 157 -12.08 -4.34 10.19
N ASP A 158 -11.45 -3.87 9.12
CA ASP A 158 -12.06 -3.82 7.80
C ASP A 158 -11.93 -5.18 7.09
N PRO A 159 -13.03 -5.89 6.76
CA PRO A 159 -12.96 -7.24 6.23
C PRO A 159 -12.30 -7.32 4.85
N VAL A 160 -12.47 -6.28 4.02
CA VAL A 160 -11.87 -6.20 2.68
C VAL A 160 -10.35 -6.07 2.78
N TYR A 161 -9.86 -5.11 3.56
CA TYR A 161 -8.43 -4.93 3.78
C TYR A 161 -7.82 -6.10 4.58
N GLY A 162 -8.55 -6.69 5.54
CA GLY A 162 -8.09 -7.88 6.27
C GLY A 162 -7.87 -9.08 5.35
N ARG A 163 -8.79 -9.33 4.42
CA ARG A 163 -8.63 -10.37 3.38
C ARG A 163 -7.46 -10.06 2.45
N PHE A 164 -7.35 -8.80 1.98
CA PHE A 164 -6.22 -8.37 1.16
C PHE A 164 -4.88 -8.57 1.88
N TYR A 165 -4.78 -8.14 3.14
CA TYR A 165 -3.59 -8.25 3.97
C TYR A 165 -3.16 -9.72 4.14
N ALA A 166 -4.11 -10.61 4.41
CA ALA A 166 -3.85 -12.05 4.47
C ALA A 166 -3.34 -12.59 3.13
N CYS A 167 -3.93 -12.13 2.01
CA CYS A 167 -3.48 -12.53 0.67
C CYS A 167 -2.06 -12.04 0.37
N ALA A 168 -1.78 -10.77 0.62
CA ALA A 168 -0.49 -10.14 0.42
C ALA A 168 0.61 -10.88 1.21
N ARG A 169 0.35 -11.23 2.48
CA ARG A 169 1.28 -12.04 3.27
C ARG A 169 1.57 -13.40 2.64
N LYS A 170 0.54 -14.14 2.23
CA LYS A 170 0.72 -15.43 1.56
C LYS A 170 1.49 -15.29 0.25
N LEU A 171 1.25 -14.24 -0.52
CA LEU A 171 2.00 -13.94 -1.73
C LEU A 171 3.48 -13.68 -1.43
N THR A 172 3.80 -12.93 -0.37
CA THR A 172 5.20 -12.75 0.03
C THR A 172 5.89 -14.09 0.35
N ASP A 173 5.17 -15.02 0.98
CA ASP A 173 5.69 -16.35 1.32
C ASP A 173 5.83 -17.23 0.04
N LYS A 174 4.87 -17.16 -0.89
CA LYS A 174 4.91 -17.84 -2.21
C LYS A 174 6.05 -17.35 -3.10
N MET A 175 6.38 -16.05 -3.05
CA MET A 175 7.46 -15.45 -3.83
C MET A 175 8.84 -15.67 -3.20
N MET A 176 8.93 -15.91 -1.88
CA MET A 176 10.20 -16.11 -1.16
C MET A 176 11.15 -17.12 -1.82
N PRO A 177 10.74 -18.35 -2.22
CA PRO A 177 11.65 -19.29 -2.87
C PRO A 177 12.15 -18.83 -4.25
N LEU A 178 11.44 -17.91 -4.93
CA LEU A 178 11.83 -17.41 -6.25
C LEU A 178 12.95 -16.37 -6.15
N VAL A 179 12.91 -15.51 -5.12
CA VAL A 179 13.86 -14.40 -4.96
C VAL A 179 14.86 -14.59 -3.81
N GLY A 180 14.71 -15.66 -3.02
CA GLY A 180 15.60 -16.00 -1.90
C GLY A 180 15.39 -15.18 -0.62
N ARG A 181 14.35 -14.34 -0.56
CA ARG A 181 14.00 -13.53 0.61
C ARG A 181 12.53 -13.15 0.61
N ARG A 182 12.01 -12.72 1.77
CA ARG A 182 10.69 -12.12 1.84
C ARG A 182 10.72 -10.73 1.21
N LEU A 183 9.72 -10.41 0.39
CA LEU A 183 9.51 -9.06 -0.11
C LEU A 183 8.90 -8.18 0.99
N SER A 184 9.36 -6.93 1.07
CA SER A 184 8.69 -5.93 1.91
C SER A 184 7.33 -5.54 1.33
N PRO A 185 6.43 -4.90 2.10
CA PRO A 185 5.16 -4.42 1.58
C PRO A 185 5.29 -3.48 0.38
N ARG A 186 6.35 -2.65 0.36
CA ARG A 186 6.63 -1.75 -0.78
C ARG A 186 7.08 -2.53 -2.01
N GLU A 187 7.92 -3.54 -1.83
CA GLU A 187 8.38 -4.38 -2.94
C GLU A 187 7.23 -5.20 -3.53
N LEU A 188 6.35 -5.72 -2.68
CA LEU A 188 5.14 -6.39 -3.14
C LEU A 188 4.24 -5.42 -3.93
N ASP A 189 4.00 -4.20 -3.45
CA ASP A 189 3.24 -3.16 -4.17
C ASP A 189 3.81 -2.93 -5.58
N ARG A 190 5.14 -2.89 -5.75
CA ARG A 190 5.79 -2.76 -7.07
C ARG A 190 5.50 -3.95 -7.98
N VAL A 191 5.71 -5.16 -7.47
CA VAL A 191 5.47 -6.40 -8.23
C VAL A 191 4.02 -6.50 -8.69
N LEU A 192 3.07 -6.24 -7.79
CA LEU A 192 1.63 -6.30 -8.10
C LEU A 192 1.20 -5.24 -9.12
N ARG A 193 1.75 -4.01 -9.04
CA ARG A 193 1.48 -2.96 -10.02
C ARG A 193 2.07 -3.25 -11.38
N ALA A 194 3.33 -3.70 -11.42
CA ALA A 194 3.98 -4.11 -12.68
C ALA A 194 3.18 -5.23 -13.36
N TRP A 195 2.65 -6.16 -12.57
CA TRP A 195 1.84 -7.25 -13.07
C TRP A 195 0.52 -6.73 -13.68
N ASN A 196 -0.17 -5.84 -12.98
CA ASN A 196 -1.42 -5.26 -13.47
C ASN A 196 -1.22 -4.45 -14.76
N VAL A 197 -0.12 -3.69 -14.89
CA VAL A 197 0.23 -2.99 -16.15
C VAL A 197 0.47 -3.99 -17.29
N GLY A 198 1.12 -5.12 -16.99
CA GLY A 198 1.28 -6.21 -17.95
C GLY A 198 -0.05 -6.79 -18.42
N GLU A 199 -1.01 -6.98 -17.51
CA GLU A 199 -2.35 -7.48 -17.87
C GLU A 199 -3.16 -6.48 -18.68
N GLU A 200 -3.12 -5.20 -18.32
CA GLU A 200 -3.77 -4.13 -19.10
C GLU A 200 -3.22 -4.10 -20.53
N ALA A 201 -1.91 -4.25 -20.71
CA ALA A 201 -1.29 -4.33 -22.03
C ALA A 201 -1.77 -5.55 -22.85
N VAL A 202 -1.81 -6.73 -22.22
CA VAL A 202 -2.30 -7.96 -22.86
C VAL A 202 -3.78 -7.84 -23.26
N ALA A 203 -4.61 -7.24 -22.42
CA ALA A 203 -6.01 -6.97 -22.72
C ALA A 203 -6.20 -6.02 -23.92
N MET A 204 -5.23 -5.14 -24.17
CA MET A 204 -5.18 -4.26 -25.35
C MET A 204 -4.52 -4.91 -26.58
N GLY A 205 -4.19 -6.21 -26.53
CA GLY A 205 -3.54 -6.94 -27.63
C GLY A 205 -2.05 -6.61 -27.79
N LEU A 206 -1.44 -5.94 -26.81
CA LEU A 206 0.00 -5.67 -26.78
C LEU A 206 0.72 -6.85 -26.10
N PRO A 207 1.97 -7.16 -26.49
CA PRO A 207 2.76 -8.14 -25.76
C PRO A 207 2.89 -7.70 -24.31
N ARG A 208 2.73 -8.65 -23.37
CA ARG A 208 3.08 -8.43 -21.96
C ARG A 208 4.52 -7.93 -21.98
N ARG A 209 4.80 -6.72 -21.50
CA ARG A 209 6.18 -6.22 -21.40
C ARG A 209 6.96 -7.23 -20.55
N VAL A 210 7.73 -8.09 -21.20
CA VAL A 210 8.96 -8.60 -20.61
C VAL A 210 9.87 -7.38 -20.69
N ALA A 211 10.09 -6.70 -19.57
CA ALA A 211 11.04 -5.61 -19.55
C ALA A 211 12.39 -6.20 -19.99
N PHE A 212 12.96 -5.63 -21.05
CA PHE A 212 14.23 -5.96 -21.71
C PHE A 212 14.27 -7.20 -22.62
N SER A 213 13.99 -6.97 -23.91
CA SER A 213 14.99 -7.32 -24.94
C SER A 213 15.81 -6.06 -25.25
N GLY A 214 17.12 -6.20 -25.20
CA GLY A 214 18.07 -5.10 -25.25
C GLY A 214 18.01 -4.23 -26.51
N LEU A 215 18.33 -2.95 -26.30
CA LEU A 215 18.87 -2.09 -27.34
C LEU A 215 20.26 -1.67 -26.88
N HIS A 216 21.24 -2.51 -27.24
CA HIS A 216 22.54 -1.99 -27.62
C HIS A 216 22.37 -1.33 -28.99
N ALA A 217 22.56 -0.02 -29.04
CA ALA A 217 23.12 0.71 -30.17
C ALA A 217 23.71 2.02 -29.62
#